data_AF-A0A8T6G105-F1
#
_entry.id   AF-A0A8T6G105-F1
#
_cell.length_a   1.000
_cell.length_b   1.000
_cell.length_c   1.000
_cell.angle_alpha   90.00
_cell.angle_beta   90.00
_cell.angle_gamma   90.00
#
_symmetry.space_group_name_H-M   'P 1'
#
loop_
_entity.id
_entity.type
_entity.pdbx_description
1 polymer ?
#
loop_
_entity_poly.entity_id
_entity_poly.type
_entity_poly.pdbx_seq_one_letter_code
_entity_poly.pdbx_strand_id
1 'polypeptide(L)'
;KFNQELVNAGIMRDGDGLKPSSAGKRVAFDGEDRTVIDGPFPAVGELVAGYWLWEVKDMDEAVAWVKRCPNPMPGPSEIEIRPLYEAADFAEAMTTEQAKQEEHLRKELEGR
;
A
#
# COMPACT_ATOMS: atom_id res chain seq x y z
N LYS A 1 15.57 11.00 -7.22
CA LYS A 1 16.34 11.55 -6.07
C LYS A 1 15.72 11.15 -4.74
N PHE A 2 14.48 11.55 -4.44
CA PHE A 2 13.81 11.20 -3.18
C PHE A 2 13.78 9.69 -2.86
N ASN A 3 13.39 8.82 -3.81
CA ASN A 3 13.45 7.36 -3.63
C ASN A 3 14.86 6.86 -3.29
N GLN A 4 15.91 7.44 -3.88
CA GLN A 4 17.29 7.05 -3.56
C GLN A 4 17.64 7.41 -2.11
N GLU A 5 17.16 8.55 -1.61
CA GLU A 5 17.38 8.95 -0.21
C GLU A 5 16.66 8.01 0.76
N LEU A 6 15.43 7.60 0.43
CA LEU A 6 14.66 6.63 1.23
C LEU A 6 15.34 5.25 1.27
N VAL A 7 15.84 4.77 0.12
CA VAL A 7 16.59 3.51 0.01
C VAL A 7 17.90 3.59 0.79
N ASN A 8 18.67 4.68 0.62
CA ASN A 8 19.92 4.87 1.34
C ASN A 8 19.73 4.96 2.86
N ALA A 9 18.58 5.46 3.31
CA ALA A 9 18.20 5.50 4.72
C ALA A 9 17.70 4.14 5.26
N GLY A 10 17.52 3.13 4.40
CA GLY A 10 17.02 1.80 4.78
C GLY A 10 15.52 1.74 5.08
N ILE A 11 14.77 2.78 4.72
CA ILE A 11 13.36 2.96 5.08
C ILE A 11 12.41 2.40 4.03
N MET A 12 12.76 2.53 2.74
CA MET A 12 11.91 2.04 1.66
C MET A 12 11.98 0.52 1.56
N ARG A 13 10.85 -0.14 1.78
CA ARG A 13 10.66 -1.59 1.58
C ARG A 13 10.21 -1.90 0.17
N ASP A 14 9.32 -1.07 -0.36
CA ASP A 14 8.81 -1.19 -1.73
C ASP A 14 8.25 0.16 -2.22
N GLY A 15 7.96 0.26 -3.51
CA GLY A 15 7.16 1.36 -4.07
C GLY A 15 7.26 1.45 -5.58
N ASP A 16 6.12 1.74 -6.21
CA ASP A 16 6.01 1.82 -7.66
C ASP A 16 4.88 2.80 -8.07
N GLY A 17 4.93 3.22 -9.34
CA GLY A 17 3.87 3.97 -10.00
C GLY A 17 2.82 3.04 -10.61
N LEU A 18 1.55 3.42 -10.48
CA LEU A 18 0.45 2.70 -11.11
C LEU A 18 0.17 3.29 -12.50
N LYS A 19 -0.18 2.41 -13.43
CA LYS A 19 -0.74 2.84 -14.72
C LYS A 19 -2.11 3.51 -14.52
N PRO A 20 -2.57 4.34 -15.48
CA PRO A 20 -3.91 4.90 -15.45
C PRO A 20 -4.98 3.83 -15.26
N SER A 21 -6.05 4.15 -14.54
CA SER A 21 -7.10 3.17 -14.22
C SER A 21 -7.79 2.58 -15.46
N SER A 22 -7.71 3.25 -16.62
CA SER A 22 -8.18 2.73 -17.92
C SER A 22 -7.41 1.50 -18.40
N ALA A 23 -6.20 1.24 -17.88
CA ALA A 23 -5.44 0.01 -18.11
C ALA A 23 -5.74 -1.08 -17.07
N GLY A 24 -6.57 -0.79 -16.07
CA GLY A 24 -6.91 -1.69 -14.98
C GLY A 24 -8.16 -2.53 -15.24
N LYS A 25 -8.39 -3.51 -14.35
CA LYS A 25 -9.62 -4.29 -14.24
C LYS A 25 -10.08 -4.29 -12.80
N ARG A 26 -11.38 -4.32 -12.57
CA ARG A 26 -12.00 -4.49 -11.25
C ARG A 26 -12.76 -5.80 -11.23
N VAL A 27 -12.77 -6.49 -10.10
CA VAL A 27 -13.56 -7.70 -9.91
C VAL A 27 -14.58 -7.43 -8.81
N ALA A 28 -15.87 -7.44 -9.16
CA ALA A 28 -16.97 -7.33 -8.21
C ALA A 28 -17.37 -8.72 -7.72
N PHE A 29 -17.63 -8.81 -6.41
CA PHE A 29 -17.97 -10.05 -5.71
C PHE A 29 -19.41 -9.94 -5.19
N ASP A 30 -20.25 -10.93 -5.48
CA ASP A 30 -21.59 -11.08 -4.90
C ASP A 30 -21.83 -12.55 -4.59
N GLY A 31 -21.75 -12.94 -3.31
CA GLY A 31 -21.77 -14.35 -2.90
C GLY A 31 -20.67 -15.17 -3.60
N GLU A 32 -21.08 -16.14 -4.40
CA GLU A 32 -20.17 -16.97 -5.22
C GLU A 32 -19.78 -16.32 -6.56
N ASP A 33 -20.51 -15.29 -6.99
CA ASP A 33 -20.34 -14.66 -8.31
C ASP A 33 -19.13 -13.72 -8.36
N ARG A 34 -18.47 -13.70 -9.52
CA ARG A 34 -17.28 -12.88 -9.81
C ARG A 34 -17.45 -12.17 -11.15
N THR A 35 -17.64 -10.86 -11.14
CA THR A 35 -17.81 -10.06 -12.37
C THR A 35 -16.56 -9.22 -12.64
N VAL A 36 -15.94 -9.41 -13.80
CA VAL A 36 -14.80 -8.60 -14.26
C VAL A 36 -15.32 -7.36 -14.99
N ILE A 37 -14.83 -6.20 -14.59
CA ILE A 37 -15.19 -4.89 -15.14
C ILE A 37 -13.92 -4.21 -15.63
N ASP A 38 -13.87 -3.87 -16.92
CA ASP A 38 -12.78 -3.10 -17.47
C ASP A 38 -12.75 -1.67 -16.91
N GLY A 39 -11.54 -1.11 -16.85
CA GLY A 39 -11.34 0.27 -16.44
C GLY A 39 -11.98 1.29 -17.40
N PRO A 40 -11.99 2.57 -17.02
CA PRO A 40 -11.40 3.12 -15.80
C PRO A 40 -12.19 2.79 -14.54
N PHE A 41 -11.57 3.01 -13.37
CA PHE A 41 -12.33 3.10 -12.13
C PHE A 41 -13.38 4.23 -12.30
N PRO A 42 -14.68 3.97 -12.08
CA PRO A 42 -15.73 4.94 -12.34
C PRO A 42 -15.53 6.18 -11.48
N ALA A 43 -15.78 7.36 -12.06
CA ALA A 43 -15.39 8.68 -11.57
C ALA A 43 -15.46 8.85 -10.04
N VAL A 44 -14.38 8.49 -9.37
CA VAL A 44 -14.03 8.95 -8.03
C VAL A 44 -13.32 10.29 -8.19
N GLY A 45 -13.48 11.18 -7.22
CA GLY A 45 -12.83 12.49 -7.26
C GLY A 45 -11.31 12.39 -7.46
N GLU A 46 -10.70 11.33 -6.95
CA GLU A 46 -9.24 11.13 -6.91
C GLU A 46 -8.85 9.67 -7.14
N LEU A 47 -7.71 9.44 -7.79
CA LEU A 47 -7.14 8.12 -8.04
C LEU A 47 -5.73 8.03 -7.47
N VAL A 48 -5.38 6.86 -6.92
CA VAL A 48 -4.02 6.57 -6.47
C VAL A 48 -3.11 6.36 -7.67
N ALA A 49 -2.06 7.18 -7.78
CA ALA A 49 -1.10 7.14 -8.87
C ALA A 49 0.13 6.24 -8.62
N GLY A 50 0.32 5.80 -7.38
CA GLY A 50 1.50 5.05 -6.94
C GLY A 50 1.49 4.84 -5.44
N TYR A 51 2.46 4.10 -4.94
CA TYR A 51 2.63 3.90 -3.50
C TYR A 51 4.11 3.82 -3.13
N TRP A 52 4.36 4.02 -1.84
CA TRP A 52 5.57 3.55 -1.18
C TRP A 52 5.17 2.70 0.02
N LEU A 53 5.95 1.66 0.30
CA LEU A 53 5.93 0.95 1.57
C LEU A 53 7.18 1.33 2.34
N TRP A 54 6.97 1.94 3.51
CA TRP A 54 8.06 2.36 4.40
C TRP A 54 8.00 1.62 5.71
N GLU A 55 9.17 1.32 6.26
CA GLU A 55 9.34 0.94 7.65
C GLU A 55 10.03 2.10 8.38
N VAL A 56 9.31 2.69 9.31
CA VAL A 56 9.72 3.86 10.11
C VAL A 56 9.34 3.62 11.57
N LYS A 57 9.91 4.41 12.46
CA LYS A 57 9.66 4.30 13.91
C LYS A 57 8.21 4.64 14.28
N ASP A 58 7.64 5.67 13.68
CA ASP A 58 6.31 6.19 14.00
C ASP A 58 5.75 7.09 12.89
N MET A 59 4.50 7.55 13.06
CA MET A 59 3.81 8.43 12.11
C MET A 59 4.51 9.79 11.96
N ASP A 60 5.13 10.31 13.01
CA ASP A 60 5.83 11.59 12.96
C ASP A 60 7.06 11.51 12.04
N GLU A 61 7.81 10.41 12.12
CA GLU A 61 8.89 10.12 11.18
C GLU A 61 8.37 10.01 9.74
N ALA A 62 7.27 9.30 9.50
CA ALA A 62 6.66 9.18 8.17
C ALA A 62 6.31 10.56 7.58
N VAL A 63 5.65 11.42 8.37
CA VAL A 63 5.29 12.78 7.97
C VAL A 63 6.54 13.63 7.69
N ALA A 64 7.60 13.49 8.49
CA ALA A 64 8.86 14.19 8.28
C ALA A 64 9.56 13.75 6.97
N TRP A 65 9.45 12.48 6.58
CA TRP A 65 9.89 12.00 5.26
C TRP A 65 9.03 12.55 4.12
N VAL A 66 7.71 12.42 4.18
CA VAL A 66 6.80 12.91 3.12
C VAL A 66 6.97 14.40 2.84
N LYS A 67 7.20 15.22 3.88
CA LYS A 67 7.43 16.67 3.70
C LYS A 67 8.66 17.04 2.86
N ARG A 68 9.58 16.09 2.61
CA ARG A 68 10.73 16.26 1.71
C ARG A 68 10.45 15.77 0.28
N CYS A 69 9.34 15.08 0.07
CA CYS A 69 8.92 14.62 -1.25
C CYS A 69 8.67 15.84 -2.16
N PRO A 70 9.24 15.87 -3.38
CA PRO A 70 8.81 16.87 -4.36
C PRO A 70 7.32 16.66 -4.68
N ASN A 71 6.59 17.72 -5.02
CA ASN A 71 5.20 17.61 -5.42
C ASN A 71 5.08 16.57 -6.56
N PRO A 72 4.33 15.46 -6.37
CA PRO A 72 4.27 14.37 -7.34
C PRO A 72 3.51 14.76 -8.62
N MET A 73 2.71 15.83 -8.61
CA MET A 73 1.91 16.28 -9.74
C MET A 73 2.21 17.73 -10.12
N PRO A 74 1.95 18.14 -11.38
CA PRO A 74 2.11 19.54 -11.80
C PRO A 74 1.23 20.58 -11.08
N GLY A 75 0.23 20.15 -10.31
CA GLY A 75 -0.71 20.99 -9.57
C GLY A 75 -0.84 20.56 -8.10
N PRO A 76 -1.87 21.04 -7.37
CA PRO A 76 -2.19 20.54 -6.04
C PRO A 76 -2.31 19.02 -6.04
N SER A 77 -1.69 18.37 -5.05
CA SER A 77 -1.72 16.93 -4.88
C SER A 77 -1.59 16.55 -3.42
N GLU A 78 -1.97 15.33 -3.11
CA GLU A 78 -1.99 14.79 -1.76
C GLU A 78 -1.27 13.44 -1.70
N ILE A 79 -0.67 13.15 -0.55
CA ILE A 79 -0.11 11.84 -0.21
C ILE A 79 -0.77 11.43 1.10
N GLU A 80 -1.57 10.36 1.06
CA GLU A 80 -2.11 9.72 2.26
C GLU A 80 -1.00 8.86 2.90
N ILE A 81 -0.82 8.99 4.21
CA ILE A 81 0.06 8.11 5.00
C ILE A 81 -0.84 7.27 5.90
N ARG A 82 -0.74 5.95 5.79
CA ARG A 82 -1.54 5.02 6.57
C ARG A 82 -0.69 3.81 7.01
N PRO A 83 -0.72 3.44 8.30
CA PRO A 83 -0.07 2.22 8.76
C PRO A 83 -0.70 0.98 8.13
N LEU A 84 0.13 -0.05 7.90
CA LEU A 84 -0.38 -1.39 7.66
C LEU A 84 -0.85 -1.99 8.99
N TYR A 85 -1.83 -2.89 8.92
CA TYR A 85 -2.13 -3.73 10.06
C TYR A 85 -0.96 -4.68 10.35
N GLU A 86 -0.70 -4.88 11.63
CA GLU A 86 0.24 -5.86 12.13
C GLU A 86 -0.50 -6.98 12.88
N ALA A 87 0.18 -8.11 13.10
CA ALA A 87 -0.41 -9.23 13.85
C ALA A 87 -0.89 -8.82 15.25
N ALA A 88 -0.24 -7.80 15.85
CA ALA A 88 -0.63 -7.25 17.13
C ALA A 88 -2.03 -6.60 17.10
N ASP A 89 -2.44 -6.00 15.98
CA ASP A 89 -3.75 -5.34 15.85
C ASP A 89 -4.92 -6.34 15.88
N PHE A 90 -4.64 -7.61 15.59
CA PHE A 90 -5.63 -8.69 15.57
C PHE A 90 -5.43 -9.72 16.68
N ALA A 91 -4.50 -9.49 17.60
CA ALA A 91 -4.12 -10.47 18.63
C ALA A 91 -5.31 -10.94 19.49
N GLU A 92 -6.31 -10.09 19.69
CA GLU A 92 -7.53 -10.43 20.46
C GLU A 92 -8.66 -11.02 19.59
N ALA A 93 -8.59 -10.86 18.27
CA ALA A 93 -9.63 -11.28 17.32
C ALA A 93 -9.29 -12.58 16.58
N MET A 94 -8.02 -12.98 16.56
CA MET A 94 -7.57 -14.19 15.87
C MET A 94 -7.50 -15.40 16.79
N THR A 95 -7.92 -16.55 16.25
CA THR A 95 -7.59 -17.84 16.86
C THR A 95 -6.11 -18.16 16.65
N THR A 96 -5.54 -19.00 17.52
CA THR A 96 -4.14 -19.46 17.42
C THR A 96 -3.81 -20.07 16.05
N GLU A 97 -4.76 -20.77 15.43
CA GLU A 97 -4.55 -21.41 14.13
C GLU A 97 -4.53 -20.41 12.98
N GLN A 98 -5.37 -19.38 13.01
CA GLN A 98 -5.33 -18.29 12.02
C GLN A 98 -4.00 -17.53 12.08
N ALA A 99 -3.50 -17.25 13.30
CA ALA A 99 -2.22 -16.57 13.47
C ALA A 99 -1.04 -17.37 12.91
N LYS A 100 -0.99 -18.69 13.17
CA LYS A 100 0.03 -19.59 12.60
C LYS A 100 -0.05 -19.66 11.07
N GLN A 101 -1.25 -19.70 10.52
CA GLN A 101 -1.46 -19.74 9.07
C GLN A 101 -0.94 -18.46 8.40
N GLU A 102 -1.22 -17.29 8.97
CA GLU A 102 -0.73 -16.02 8.46
C GLU A 102 0.80 -15.89 8.57
N GLU A 103 1.39 -16.31 9.70
CA GLU A 103 2.84 -16.36 9.86
C GLU A 103 3.50 -17.28 8.82
N HIS A 104 2.90 -18.43 8.55
CA HIS A 104 3.40 -19.36 7.53
C HIS A 104 3.38 -18.74 6.13
N LEU A 105 2.26 -18.12 5.73
CA LEU A 105 2.14 -17.43 4.45
C LEU A 105 3.16 -16.30 4.31
N ARG A 106 3.40 -15.53 5.38
CA ARG A 106 4.41 -14.46 5.39
C ARG A 106 5.81 -15.01 5.15
N LYS A 107 6.19 -16.08 5.84
CA LYS A 107 7.50 -16.75 5.65
C LYS A 107 7.67 -17.31 4.24
N GLU A 108 6.61 -17.87 3.65
CA GLU A 108 6.66 -18.34 2.26
C GLU A 108 6.85 -17.21 1.25
N LEU A 109 6.29 -16.03 1.50
CA LEU A 109 6.47 -14.85 0.66
C LEU A 109 7.88 -14.26 0.80
N GLU A 110 8.42 -14.21 2.02
CA GLU A 110 9.78 -13.70 2.30
C GLU A 110 10.89 -14.62 1.75
N GLY A 111 10.60 -15.92 1.59
CA GLY A 111 11.54 -16.92 1.09
C GLY A 111 11.62 -17.04 -0.44
N ARG A 112 10.86 -16.24 -1.19
CA ARG A 112 10.84 -16.22 -2.67
C ARG A 112 11.72 -15.10 -3.22
#